data_AF-A0A3R7MKI4-F1
#
_entry.id   AF-A0A3R7MKI4-F1
#
_cell.length_a   1.000
_cell.length_b   1.000
_cell.length_c   1.000
_cell.angle_alpha   90.00
_cell.angle_beta   90.00
_cell.angle_gamma   90.00
#
_symmetry.space_group_name_H-M   'P 1'
#
loop_
_entity.id
_entity.type
_entity.pdbx_description
1 polymer ?
#
loop_
_entity_poly.entity_id
_entity_poly.type
_entity_poly.pdbx_seq_one_letter_code
_entity_poly.pdbx_strand_id
1 'polypeptide(L)'
;MLNSFNLQLQGQGKLICDIYSHTKAFEVKLELLLGQVKKHSFIHLPATQNHSAENPAVSFPAEKCVEALEMLKAEFGVRFRELHVYAKEIHLFQNPFVADIDEAQPSYQFELAELQDCDVLKDAFKPNSLIDFYAALPNDTYPNIRKHALKMSTLFGSTYICEQTFSHMKLLKTPMRSRLTDEHLHQCLRLAVTKMEPDIQLLTSQIQAHSSH
;
A
#
# COMPACT_ATOMS: atom_id res chain seq x y z
N MET A 1 15.02 -6.69 -10.35
CA MET A 1 14.73 -5.77 -9.23
C MET A 1 13.42 -5.01 -9.44
N LEU A 2 13.27 -4.23 -10.51
CA LEU A 2 12.08 -3.41 -10.77
C LEU A 2 10.77 -4.21 -10.89
N ASN A 3 10.77 -5.34 -11.61
CA ASN A 3 9.56 -6.19 -11.73
C ASN A 3 9.08 -6.71 -10.37
N SER A 4 10.02 -7.13 -9.51
CA SER A 4 9.69 -7.58 -8.15
C SER A 4 9.08 -6.45 -7.32
N PHE A 5 9.59 -5.23 -7.44
CA PHE A 5 9.03 -4.06 -6.78
C PHE A 5 7.62 -3.74 -7.30
N ASN A 6 7.41 -3.76 -8.61
CA ASN A 6 6.10 -3.53 -9.20
C ASN A 6 5.05 -4.52 -8.69
N LEU A 7 5.39 -5.81 -8.59
CA LEU A 7 4.51 -6.82 -8.01
C LEU A 7 4.21 -6.57 -6.52
N GLN A 8 5.15 -6.02 -5.76
CA GLN A 8 4.94 -5.69 -4.34
C GLN A 8 3.97 -4.52 -4.14
N LEU A 9 3.89 -3.60 -5.10
CA LEU A 9 2.92 -2.49 -5.09
C LEU A 9 1.51 -2.91 -5.51
N GLN A 10 1.37 -4.09 -6.10
CA GLN A 10 0.11 -4.61 -6.63
C GLN A 10 -0.60 -5.53 -5.63
N GLY A 11 -1.87 -5.76 -5.90
CA GLY A 11 -2.72 -6.68 -5.14
C GLY A 11 -3.59 -5.99 -4.09
N GLN A 12 -4.44 -6.81 -3.47
CA GLN A 12 -5.44 -6.38 -2.51
C GLN A 12 -4.84 -6.25 -1.10
N GLY A 13 -5.40 -5.33 -0.30
CA GLY A 13 -5.11 -5.26 1.14
C GLY A 13 -3.75 -4.67 1.49
N LYS A 14 -3.10 -3.96 0.56
CA LYS A 14 -1.86 -3.24 0.81
C LYS A 14 -2.14 -1.98 1.64
N LEU A 15 -1.55 -1.90 2.83
CA LEU A 15 -1.56 -0.70 3.65
C LEU A 15 -0.48 0.28 3.18
N ILE A 16 -0.68 1.56 3.48
CA ILE A 16 0.28 2.60 3.10
C ILE A 16 1.71 2.34 3.65
N CYS A 17 1.81 1.74 4.84
CA CYS A 17 3.09 1.35 5.44
C CYS A 17 3.80 0.21 4.68
N ASP A 18 3.06 -0.72 4.06
CA ASP A 18 3.63 -1.78 3.23
C ASP A 18 4.26 -1.18 1.97
N ILE A 19 3.52 -0.27 1.35
CA ILE A 19 3.94 0.45 0.15
C ILE A 19 5.18 1.28 0.43
N TYR A 20 5.17 2.01 1.55
CA TYR A 20 6.33 2.77 1.99
C TYR A 20 7.54 1.86 2.22
N SER A 21 7.37 0.76 2.95
CA SER A 21 8.45 -0.20 3.23
C SER A 21 9.04 -0.79 1.94
N HIS A 22 8.20 -1.20 0.99
CA HIS A 22 8.64 -1.70 -0.32
C HIS A 22 9.37 -0.62 -1.13
N THR A 23 8.89 0.62 -1.08
CA THR A 23 9.48 1.77 -1.78
C THR A 23 10.86 2.09 -1.21
N LYS A 24 10.99 2.23 0.11
CA LYS A 24 12.28 2.47 0.78
C LYS A 24 13.28 1.35 0.51
N ALA A 25 12.84 0.10 0.58
CA ALA A 25 13.72 -1.03 0.28
C ALA A 25 14.21 -1.01 -1.17
N PHE A 26 13.35 -0.62 -2.13
CA PHE A 26 13.76 -0.49 -3.52
C PHE A 26 14.73 0.68 -3.74
N GLU A 27 14.46 1.85 -3.16
CA GLU A 27 15.36 3.02 -3.24
C GLU A 27 16.76 2.71 -2.70
N VAL A 28 16.85 2.01 -1.56
CA VAL A 28 18.14 1.57 -0.98
C VAL A 28 18.85 0.58 -1.90
N LYS A 29 18.12 -0.39 -2.49
CA LYS A 29 18.70 -1.33 -3.45
C LYS A 29 19.18 -0.64 -4.73
N LEU A 30 18.46 0.38 -5.18
CA LEU A 30 18.83 1.18 -6.35
C LEU A 30 20.12 1.97 -6.07
N GLU A 31 20.25 2.57 -4.89
CA GLU A 31 21.48 3.25 -4.47
C GLU A 31 22.68 2.31 -4.40
N LEU A 32 22.47 1.12 -3.82
CA LEU A 32 23.50 0.08 -3.73
C LEU A 32 23.96 -0.34 -5.13
N LEU A 33 23.01 -0.61 -6.03
CA LEU A 33 23.30 -1.00 -7.40
C LEU A 33 24.06 0.10 -8.15
N LEU A 34 23.64 1.36 -8.01
CA LEU A 34 24.33 2.51 -8.59
C LEU A 34 25.79 2.58 -8.12
N GLY A 35 26.03 2.47 -6.82
CA GLY A 35 27.38 2.48 -6.25
C GLY A 35 28.26 1.31 -6.73
N GLN A 36 27.65 0.14 -6.95
CA GLN A 36 28.36 -1.02 -7.48
C GLN A 36 28.74 -0.85 -8.96
N VAL A 37 27.82 -0.36 -9.80
CA VAL A 37 28.10 -0.10 -11.22
C VAL A 37 29.19 0.95 -11.38
N LYS A 38 29.19 2.03 -10.58
CA LYS A 38 30.28 3.03 -10.56
C LYS A 38 31.65 2.41 -10.25
N LYS A 39 31.68 1.37 -9.40
CA LYS A 39 32.88 0.60 -9.04
C LYS A 39 33.19 -0.54 -10.01
N HIS A 40 32.48 -0.64 -11.15
CA HIS A 40 32.61 -1.74 -12.11
C HIS A 40 32.37 -3.13 -11.48
N SER A 41 31.51 -3.18 -10.47
CA SER A 41 31.12 -4.42 -9.79
C SER A 41 29.70 -4.81 -10.21
N PHE A 42 29.55 -5.99 -10.82
CA PHE A 42 28.26 -6.46 -11.38
C PHE A 42 27.64 -7.61 -10.61
N ILE A 43 27.98 -7.78 -9.32
CA ILE A 43 27.55 -8.92 -8.48
C ILE A 43 26.01 -9.09 -8.34
N HIS A 44 25.24 -8.02 -8.56
CA HIS A 44 23.77 -8.04 -8.54
C HIS A 44 23.15 -7.92 -9.94
N LEU A 45 23.97 -8.02 -10.99
CA LEU A 45 23.58 -8.10 -12.39
C LEU A 45 24.20 -9.37 -13.01
N PRO A 46 23.70 -10.58 -12.67
CA PRO A 46 24.34 -11.84 -13.07
C PRO A 46 24.50 -11.99 -14.59
N ALA A 47 23.52 -11.54 -15.36
CA ALA A 47 23.60 -11.56 -16.83
C ALA A 47 24.75 -10.69 -17.34
N THR A 48 24.95 -9.51 -16.75
CA THR A 48 26.07 -8.62 -17.07
C THR A 48 27.40 -9.22 -16.64
N GLN A 49 27.48 -9.75 -15.42
CA GLN A 49 28.68 -10.36 -14.88
C GLN A 49 29.14 -11.55 -15.74
N ASN A 50 28.20 -12.43 -16.12
CA ASN A 50 28.50 -13.58 -16.98
C ASN A 50 28.95 -13.12 -18.37
N HIS A 51 28.26 -12.14 -18.96
CA HIS A 51 28.64 -11.61 -20.27
C HIS A 51 30.05 -11.00 -20.29
N SER A 52 30.43 -10.26 -19.24
CA SER A 52 31.78 -9.70 -19.10
C SER A 52 32.85 -10.78 -18.89
N ALA A 53 32.52 -11.90 -18.24
CA ALA A 53 33.42 -13.04 -18.10
C ALA A 53 33.60 -13.80 -19.42
N GLU A 54 32.52 -13.97 -20.19
CA GLU A 54 32.53 -14.67 -21.49
C GLU A 54 33.16 -13.82 -22.61
N ASN A 55 33.03 -12.49 -22.56
CA ASN A 55 33.51 -11.57 -23.60
C ASN A 55 34.36 -10.42 -23.03
N PRO A 56 35.59 -10.67 -22.54
CA PRO A 56 36.42 -9.65 -21.89
C PRO A 56 36.84 -8.50 -22.82
N ALA A 57 36.84 -8.73 -24.13
CA ALA A 57 37.22 -7.73 -25.13
C ALA A 57 36.13 -6.65 -25.35
N VAL A 58 34.88 -6.93 -24.95
CA VAL A 58 33.76 -5.98 -25.07
C VAL A 58 33.48 -5.38 -23.69
N SER A 59 33.82 -4.11 -23.52
CA SER A 59 33.56 -3.41 -22.27
C SER A 59 32.05 -3.17 -22.07
N PHE A 60 31.57 -3.42 -20.85
CA PHE A 60 30.21 -3.05 -20.47
C PHE A 60 30.11 -1.51 -20.38
N PRO A 61 29.07 -0.88 -20.96
CA PRO A 61 28.90 0.57 -20.92
C PRO A 61 28.40 1.04 -19.54
N ALA A 62 29.29 1.00 -18.54
CA ALA A 62 28.98 1.31 -17.16
C ALA A 62 28.46 2.75 -16.99
N GLU A 63 29.02 3.71 -17.73
CA GLU A 63 28.63 5.12 -17.64
C GLU A 63 27.17 5.34 -18.06
N LYS A 64 26.73 4.71 -19.16
CA LYS A 64 25.33 4.78 -19.61
C LYS A 64 24.39 4.13 -18.61
N CYS A 65 24.83 3.03 -17.98
CA CYS A 65 24.05 2.36 -16.94
C CYS A 65 23.91 3.24 -15.70
N VAL A 66 24.99 3.91 -15.27
CA VAL A 66 24.98 4.89 -14.19
C VAL A 66 24.01 6.02 -14.47
N GLU A 67 24.07 6.63 -15.66
CA GLU A 67 23.16 7.70 -16.07
C GLU A 67 21.70 7.26 -16.01
N ALA A 68 21.39 6.07 -16.53
CA ALA A 68 20.05 5.50 -16.49
C ALA A 68 19.56 5.23 -15.06
N LEU A 69 20.43 4.73 -14.17
CA LEU A 69 20.10 4.49 -12.77
C LEU A 69 19.90 5.78 -11.98
N GLU A 70 20.66 6.84 -12.28
CA GLU A 70 20.50 8.17 -11.68
C GLU A 70 19.18 8.82 -12.12
N MET A 71 18.83 8.74 -13.40
CA MET A 71 17.52 9.18 -13.89
C MET A 71 16.38 8.40 -13.21
N LEU A 72 16.49 7.07 -13.14
CA LEU A 72 15.49 6.24 -12.47
C LEU A 72 15.32 6.62 -10.99
N LYS A 73 16.43 6.89 -10.28
CA LYS A 73 16.40 7.35 -8.88
C LYS A 73 15.68 8.69 -8.75
N ALA A 74 15.97 9.65 -9.64
CA ALA A 74 15.33 10.96 -9.63
C ALA A 74 13.81 10.84 -9.85
N GLU A 75 13.38 10.04 -10.83
CA GLU A 75 11.96 9.77 -11.10
C GLU A 75 11.26 9.14 -9.90
N PHE A 76 11.91 8.20 -9.19
CA PHE A 76 11.37 7.62 -7.96
C PHE A 76 11.23 8.66 -6.84
N GLY A 77 12.22 9.53 -6.67
CA GLY A 77 12.16 10.63 -5.70
C GLY A 77 11.02 11.62 -5.97
N VAL A 78 10.65 11.81 -7.24
CA VAL A 78 9.47 12.61 -7.61
C VAL A 78 8.19 11.82 -7.37
N ARG A 79 8.10 10.59 -7.89
CA ARG A 79 6.90 9.74 -7.85
C ARG A 79 6.45 9.43 -6.43
N PHE A 80 7.38 9.16 -5.51
CA PHE A 80 7.08 8.73 -4.14
C PHE A 80 7.35 9.82 -3.10
N ARG A 81 7.49 11.08 -3.53
CA ARG A 81 7.78 12.22 -2.65
C ARG A 81 6.85 12.31 -1.46
N GLU A 82 5.54 12.15 -1.69
CA GLU A 82 4.55 12.29 -0.62
C GLU A 82 4.72 11.22 0.47
N LEU A 83 5.13 10.00 0.12
CA LEU A 83 5.39 8.98 1.13
C LEU A 83 6.54 9.39 2.06
N HIS A 84 7.55 10.10 1.54
CA HIS A 84 8.64 10.63 2.35
C HIS A 84 8.20 11.81 3.22
N VAL A 85 7.30 12.65 2.71
CA VAL A 85 6.69 13.75 3.50
C VAL A 85 5.94 13.19 4.71
N TYR A 86 5.18 12.11 4.53
CA TYR A 86 4.40 11.47 5.59
C TYR A 86 5.11 10.33 6.31
N ALA A 87 6.43 10.19 6.14
CA ALA A 87 7.19 9.06 6.69
C ALA A 87 6.98 8.85 8.19
N LYS A 88 6.95 9.94 8.98
CA LYS A 88 6.74 9.86 10.44
C LYS A 88 5.34 9.34 10.79
N GLU A 89 4.32 9.84 10.12
CA GLU A 89 2.92 9.44 10.31
C GLU A 89 2.70 7.97 9.90
N ILE A 90 3.34 7.55 8.80
CA ILE A 90 3.33 6.15 8.32
C ILE A 90 4.05 5.24 9.33
N HIS A 91 5.20 5.66 9.86
CA HIS A 91 5.94 4.88 10.84
C HIS A 91 5.20 4.75 12.17
N LEU A 92 4.56 5.82 12.65
CA LEU A 92 3.71 5.77 13.85
C LEU A 92 2.55 4.78 13.66
N PHE A 93 1.93 4.76 12.49
CA PHE A 93 0.89 3.77 12.15
C PHE A 93 1.45 2.35 12.01
N GLN A 94 2.65 2.20 11.49
CA GLN A 94 3.27 0.89 11.30
C GLN A 94 3.70 0.28 12.64
N ASN A 95 4.22 1.09 13.56
CA ASN A 95 4.66 0.65 14.87
C ASN A 95 4.63 1.80 15.88
N PRO A 96 3.53 1.97 16.64
CA PRO A 96 3.42 3.03 17.63
C PRO A 96 4.30 2.78 18.87
N PHE A 97 4.78 1.55 19.07
CA PHE A 97 5.58 1.16 20.24
C PHE A 97 7.05 1.61 20.18
N VAL A 98 7.51 2.03 19.01
CA VAL A 98 8.88 2.54 18.79
C VAL A 98 8.87 3.96 18.23
N ALA A 99 7.70 4.60 18.21
CA ALA A 99 7.56 5.97 17.77
C ALA A 99 8.20 6.91 18.78
N ASP A 100 8.92 7.92 18.30
CA ASP A 100 9.45 8.98 19.14
C ASP A 100 8.31 9.86 19.64
N ILE A 101 8.09 9.85 20.96
CA ILE A 101 7.02 10.62 21.62
C ILE A 101 7.28 12.12 21.48
N ASP A 102 8.54 12.57 21.59
CA ASP A 102 8.88 13.99 21.54
C ASP A 102 8.68 14.56 20.13
N GLU A 103 8.86 13.75 19.08
CA GLU A 103 8.61 14.14 17.70
C GLU A 103 7.16 13.97 17.22
N ALA A 104 6.31 13.29 17.99
CA ALA A 104 4.91 13.08 17.63
C ALA A 104 4.06 14.36 17.79
N GLN A 105 2.87 14.40 17.17
CA GLN A 105 1.95 15.53 17.42
C GLN A 105 1.59 15.60 18.91
N PRO A 106 1.49 16.81 19.51
CA PRO A 106 1.19 16.97 20.94
C PRO A 106 -0.07 16.21 21.40
N SER A 107 -1.09 16.10 20.54
CA SER A 107 -2.32 15.36 20.82
C SER A 107 -2.12 13.86 20.98
N TYR A 108 -1.00 13.30 20.52
CA TYR A 108 -0.71 11.88 20.56
C TYR A 108 0.22 11.51 21.73
N GLN A 109 0.98 12.46 22.28
CA GLN A 109 2.12 12.16 23.15
C GLN A 109 1.74 11.38 24.40
N PHE A 110 0.71 11.81 25.13
CA PHE A 110 0.25 11.08 26.33
C PHE A 110 -0.37 9.72 25.98
N GLU A 111 -1.17 9.65 24.91
CA GLU A 111 -1.72 8.37 24.44
C GLU A 111 -0.61 7.39 24.03
N LEU A 112 0.46 7.88 23.39
CA LEU A 112 1.63 7.09 23.04
C LEU A 112 2.41 6.64 24.27
N ALA A 113 2.59 7.50 25.27
CA ALA A 113 3.27 7.14 26.50
C ALA A 113 2.53 5.98 27.21
N GLU A 114 1.22 6.11 27.39
CA GLU A 114 0.40 5.06 27.99
C GLU A 114 0.40 3.76 27.16
N LEU A 115 0.30 3.87 25.83
CA LEU A 115 0.32 2.73 24.92
C LEU A 115 1.69 2.03 24.94
N GLN A 116 2.79 2.79 24.92
CA GLN A 116 4.16 2.27 24.92
C GLN A 116 4.54 1.60 26.23
N ASP A 117 3.90 1.93 27.34
CA ASP A 117 4.14 1.29 28.64
C ASP A 117 3.13 0.19 28.98
N CYS A 118 2.20 -0.14 28.07
CA CYS A 118 1.21 -1.19 28.27
C CYS A 118 1.65 -2.54 27.66
N ASP A 119 2.13 -3.46 28.48
CA ASP A 119 2.56 -4.80 28.03
C ASP A 119 1.44 -5.63 27.40
N VAL A 120 0.21 -5.51 27.92
CA VAL A 120 -0.96 -6.19 27.35
C VAL A 120 -1.18 -5.77 25.89
N LEU A 121 -1.02 -4.47 25.58
CA LEU A 121 -1.17 -3.97 24.22
C LEU A 121 0.03 -4.35 23.34
N LYS A 122 1.26 -4.37 23.88
CA LYS A 122 2.45 -4.86 23.15
C LYS A 122 2.28 -6.32 22.72
N ASP A 123 1.79 -7.16 23.63
CA ASP A 123 1.57 -8.58 23.37
C ASP A 123 0.43 -8.80 22.38
N ALA A 124 -0.62 -7.96 22.44
CA ALA A 124 -1.69 -7.96 21.46
C ALA A 124 -1.26 -7.44 20.08
N PHE A 125 -0.22 -6.62 19.97
CA PHE A 125 0.18 -6.01 18.71
C PHE A 125 0.76 -7.01 17.70
N LYS A 126 1.64 -7.91 18.13
CA LYS A 126 2.35 -8.85 17.23
C LYS A 126 1.47 -9.89 16.52
N PRO A 127 0.51 -10.55 17.20
CA PRO A 127 -0.30 -11.60 16.56
C PRO A 127 -1.44 -11.04 15.69
N ASN A 128 -1.84 -9.79 15.89
CA ASN A 128 -2.98 -9.18 15.20
C ASN A 128 -2.55 -8.40 13.95
N SER A 129 -3.48 -8.22 13.01
CA SER A 129 -3.26 -7.25 11.94
C SER A 129 -3.26 -5.82 12.52
N LEU A 130 -2.60 -4.87 11.84
CA LEU A 130 -2.61 -3.46 12.27
C LEU A 130 -4.03 -2.93 12.42
N ILE A 131 -4.91 -3.27 11.46
CA ILE A 131 -6.30 -2.80 11.47
C ILE A 131 -7.04 -3.34 12.71
N ASP A 132 -6.91 -4.64 12.99
CA ASP A 132 -7.60 -5.27 14.12
C ASP A 132 -7.08 -4.75 15.46
N PHE A 133 -5.76 -4.56 15.57
CA PHE A 133 -5.14 -3.96 16.75
C PHE A 133 -5.71 -2.57 17.05
N TYR A 134 -5.70 -1.66 16.06
CA TYR A 134 -6.21 -0.30 16.25
C TYR A 134 -7.73 -0.26 16.46
N ALA A 135 -8.48 -1.20 15.87
CA ALA A 135 -9.92 -1.31 16.10
C ALA A 135 -10.25 -1.73 17.54
N ALA A 136 -9.39 -2.52 18.18
CA ALA A 136 -9.56 -3.03 19.54
C ALA A 136 -9.12 -2.06 20.65
N LEU A 137 -8.33 -1.02 20.34
CA LEU A 137 -7.91 -0.02 21.34
C LEU A 137 -9.12 0.66 22.01
N PRO A 138 -9.16 0.88 23.33
CA PRO A 138 -10.23 1.65 23.98
C PRO A 138 -10.32 3.08 23.42
N ASN A 139 -11.51 3.53 23.01
CA ASN A 139 -11.69 4.86 22.40
C ASN A 139 -11.68 6.00 23.43
N ASP A 140 -11.99 5.70 24.68
CA ASP A 140 -11.89 6.59 25.83
C ASP A 140 -10.44 6.88 26.21
N THR A 141 -9.53 5.90 26.03
CA THR A 141 -8.10 6.07 26.32
C THR A 141 -7.28 6.53 25.12
N TYR A 142 -7.55 6.01 23.92
CA TYR A 142 -6.73 6.25 22.72
C TYR A 142 -7.49 6.90 21.53
N PRO A 143 -8.33 7.94 21.75
CA PRO A 143 -9.15 8.50 20.67
C PRO A 143 -8.32 9.07 19.52
N ASN A 144 -7.17 9.69 19.78
CA ASN A 144 -6.37 10.32 18.74
C ASN A 144 -5.55 9.29 17.95
N ILE A 145 -4.95 8.30 18.62
CA ILE A 145 -4.24 7.20 17.95
C ILE A 145 -5.18 6.38 17.09
N ARG A 146 -6.40 6.07 17.58
CA ARG A 146 -7.42 5.39 16.77
C ARG A 146 -7.81 6.20 15.54
N LYS A 147 -8.04 7.51 15.70
CA LYS A 147 -8.40 8.41 14.60
C LYS A 147 -7.29 8.49 13.56
N HIS A 148 -6.03 8.53 14.01
CA HIS A 148 -4.87 8.50 13.12
C HIS A 148 -4.80 7.19 12.34
N ALA A 149 -4.90 6.06 13.03
CA ALA A 149 -4.89 4.74 12.41
C ALA A 149 -6.01 4.56 11.38
N LEU A 150 -7.21 5.08 11.67
CA LEU A 150 -8.31 5.08 10.71
C LEU A 150 -7.91 5.84 9.44
N LYS A 151 -7.39 7.06 9.56
CA LYS A 151 -6.91 7.83 8.39
C LYS A 151 -5.88 7.04 7.58
N MET A 152 -4.86 6.50 8.23
CA MET A 152 -3.79 5.75 7.54
C MET A 152 -4.30 4.46 6.88
N SER A 153 -5.25 3.76 7.51
CA SER A 153 -5.86 2.55 6.96
C SER A 153 -6.74 2.81 5.73
N THR A 154 -7.29 4.02 5.61
CA THR A 154 -8.13 4.40 4.45
C THR A 154 -7.34 4.84 3.23
N LEU A 155 -6.02 5.09 3.38
CA LEU A 155 -5.17 5.43 2.25
C LEU A 155 -4.98 4.19 1.36
N PHE A 156 -5.33 4.33 0.08
CA PHE A 156 -5.18 3.25 -0.89
C PHE A 156 -3.69 2.98 -1.15
N GLY A 157 -3.19 1.84 -0.68
CA GLY A 157 -1.83 1.41 -0.97
C GLY A 157 -1.62 0.93 -2.42
N SER A 158 -2.69 0.54 -3.12
CA SER A 158 -2.60 0.08 -4.50
C SER A 158 -3.77 0.58 -5.35
N THR A 159 -3.58 0.57 -6.67
CA THR A 159 -4.63 0.83 -7.66
C THR A 159 -5.59 -0.36 -7.81
N TYR A 160 -5.43 -1.45 -7.06
CA TYR A 160 -6.19 -2.68 -7.22
C TYR A 160 -7.70 -2.45 -7.18
N ILE A 161 -8.20 -1.66 -6.21
CA ILE A 161 -9.64 -1.39 -6.10
C ILE A 161 -10.14 -0.62 -7.33
N CYS A 162 -9.37 0.34 -7.82
CA CYS A 162 -9.69 1.06 -9.06
C CYS A 162 -9.69 0.11 -10.27
N GLU A 163 -8.65 -0.72 -10.42
CA GLU A 163 -8.51 -1.69 -11.51
C GLU A 163 -9.65 -2.73 -11.51
N GLN A 164 -10.03 -3.23 -10.35
CA GLN A 164 -11.20 -4.10 -10.17
C GLN A 164 -12.49 -3.38 -10.57
N THR A 165 -12.68 -2.15 -10.10
CA THR A 165 -13.86 -1.34 -10.45
C THR A 165 -13.98 -1.14 -11.96
N PHE A 166 -12.87 -0.79 -12.64
CA PHE A 166 -12.84 -0.65 -14.10
C PHE A 166 -13.10 -1.97 -14.83
N SER A 167 -12.56 -3.08 -14.32
CA SER A 167 -12.79 -4.42 -14.88
C SER A 167 -14.26 -4.81 -14.78
N HIS A 168 -14.91 -4.59 -13.64
CA HIS A 168 -16.35 -4.78 -13.46
C HIS A 168 -17.16 -3.85 -14.37
N MET A 169 -16.76 -2.58 -14.49
CA MET A 169 -17.43 -1.64 -15.38
C MET A 169 -17.41 -2.11 -16.84
N LYS A 170 -16.27 -2.65 -17.31
CA LYS A 170 -16.14 -3.19 -18.66
C LYS A 170 -17.06 -4.39 -18.88
N LEU A 171 -17.22 -5.26 -17.89
CA LEU A 171 -18.17 -6.38 -17.93
C LEU A 171 -19.64 -5.92 -17.89
N LEU A 172 -19.94 -4.82 -17.18
CA LEU A 172 -21.30 -4.29 -17.07
C LEU A 172 -21.72 -3.51 -18.33
N LYS A 173 -20.78 -2.82 -18.99
CA LYS A 173 -20.97 -2.08 -20.25
C LYS A 173 -20.77 -2.97 -21.48
N THR A 174 -21.40 -4.16 -21.51
CA THR A 174 -21.44 -4.97 -22.75
C THR A 174 -22.34 -4.33 -23.81
N PRO A 175 -22.05 -4.50 -25.11
CA PRO A 175 -22.87 -3.94 -26.21
C PRO A 175 -24.35 -4.32 -26.18
N MET A 176 -24.70 -5.42 -25.49
CA MET A 176 -26.08 -5.91 -25.36
C MET A 176 -26.92 -5.15 -24.32
N ARG A 177 -26.33 -4.23 -23.54
CA ARG A 177 -27.05 -3.42 -22.54
C ARG A 177 -27.22 -1.97 -22.99
N SER A 178 -28.10 -1.76 -23.96
CA SER A 178 -28.41 -0.46 -24.57
C SER A 178 -29.23 0.51 -23.70
N ARG A 179 -29.56 0.15 -22.45
CA ARG A 179 -30.42 0.93 -21.53
C ARG A 179 -29.84 1.22 -20.15
N LEU A 180 -28.55 0.96 -19.91
CA LEU A 180 -27.94 1.27 -18.61
C LEU A 180 -27.77 2.79 -18.47
N THR A 181 -28.47 3.38 -17.51
CA THR A 181 -28.20 4.76 -17.07
C THR A 181 -26.98 4.78 -16.14
N ASP A 182 -26.41 5.95 -15.92
CA ASP A 182 -25.27 6.12 -15.00
C ASP A 182 -25.62 5.70 -13.57
N GLU A 183 -26.85 5.95 -13.11
CA GLU A 183 -27.32 5.53 -11.80
C GLU A 183 -27.33 3.99 -11.66
N HIS A 184 -27.87 3.29 -12.65
CA HIS A 184 -27.88 1.82 -12.64
C HIS A 184 -26.44 1.25 -12.67
N LEU A 185 -25.54 1.90 -13.40
CA LEU A 185 -24.14 1.50 -13.45
C LEU A 185 -23.47 1.69 -12.10
N HIS A 186 -23.69 2.84 -11.46
CA HIS A 186 -23.16 3.15 -10.14
C HIS A 186 -23.62 2.12 -9.10
N GLN A 187 -24.91 1.77 -9.09
CA GLN A 187 -25.47 0.75 -8.20
C GLN A 187 -24.87 -0.65 -8.46
N CYS A 188 -24.77 -1.06 -9.72
CA CYS A 188 -24.15 -2.33 -10.10
C CYS A 188 -22.66 -2.39 -9.71
N LEU A 189 -21.92 -1.30 -9.88
CA LEU A 189 -20.52 -1.23 -9.46
C LEU A 189 -20.39 -1.32 -7.95
N ARG A 190 -21.23 -0.60 -7.18
CA ARG A 190 -21.24 -0.71 -5.72
C ARG A 190 -21.48 -2.14 -5.24
N LEU A 191 -22.42 -2.85 -5.85
CA LEU A 191 -22.69 -4.25 -5.54
C LEU A 191 -21.53 -5.17 -5.93
N ALA A 192 -20.86 -4.91 -7.05
CA ALA A 192 -19.75 -5.73 -7.54
C ALA A 192 -18.46 -5.58 -6.72
N VAL A 193 -18.21 -4.38 -6.16
CA VAL A 193 -16.94 -4.08 -5.45
C VAL A 193 -17.06 -4.11 -3.93
N THR A 194 -18.28 -4.11 -3.39
CA THR A 194 -18.49 -4.16 -1.94
C THR A 194 -18.21 -5.56 -1.39
N LYS A 195 -17.63 -5.61 -0.18
CA LYS A 195 -17.55 -6.83 0.64
C LYS A 195 -18.69 -6.93 1.65
N MET A 196 -19.58 -5.94 1.69
CA MET A 196 -20.73 -5.95 2.59
C MET A 196 -21.73 -7.00 2.12
N GLU A 197 -22.09 -7.92 3.01
CA GLU A 197 -23.14 -8.88 2.73
C GLU A 197 -24.51 -8.20 2.91
N PRO A 198 -25.41 -8.30 1.91
CA PRO A 198 -26.75 -7.78 2.07
C PRO A 198 -27.53 -8.63 3.09
N ASP A 199 -28.25 -7.96 3.99
CA ASP A 199 -29.21 -8.63 4.87
C ASP A 199 -30.47 -9.01 4.06
N ILE A 200 -30.41 -10.17 3.41
CA ILE A 200 -31.49 -10.68 2.56
C ILE A 200 -32.77 -10.89 3.38
N GLN A 201 -32.66 -11.25 4.65
CA GLN A 201 -33.82 -11.48 5.50
C GLN A 201 -34.56 -10.17 5.79
N LEU A 202 -33.82 -9.13 6.17
CA LEU A 202 -34.40 -7.80 6.34
C LEU A 202 -35.02 -7.29 5.03
N LEU A 203 -34.32 -7.40 3.91
CA LEU A 203 -34.81 -6.95 2.61
C LEU A 203 -36.09 -7.69 2.19
N THR A 204 -36.15 -9.00 2.38
CA THR A 204 -37.34 -9.81 2.03
C THR A 204 -38.52 -9.52 2.95
N SER A 205 -38.29 -9.20 4.22
CA SER A 205 -39.36 -8.81 5.15
C SER A 205 -40.01 -7.45 4.81
N GLN A 206 -39.28 -6.57 4.11
CA GLN A 206 -39.73 -5.24 3.71
C GLN A 206 -40.39 -5.20 2.33
N ILE A 207 -40.25 -6.26 1.53
CA ILE A 207 -40.85 -6.35 0.20
C ILE A 207 -42.24 -6.99 0.32
N GLN A 208 -43.28 -6.25 -0.09
CA GLN A 208 -44.62 -6.79 -0.18
C GLN A 208 -44.66 -7.84 -1.31
N ALA A 209 -44.82 -9.10 -0.95
CA ALA A 209 -44.94 -10.18 -1.92
C ALA A 209 -46.19 -9.93 -2.79
N HIS A 210 -45.99 -9.76 -4.10
CA HIS A 210 -47.10 -9.77 -5.05
C HIS A 210 -47.64 -11.19 -5.10
N SER A 211 -48.89 -11.37 -4.66
CA SER A 211 -49.62 -12.62 -4.87
C SER A 211 -49.74 -12.88 -6.37
N SER A 212 -49.24 -14.02 -6.81
CA SER A 212 -49.41 -14.51 -8.17
C SER A 212 -50.90 -14.71 -8.45
N HIS A 213 -51.37 -14.24 -9.61
CA HIS A 213 -52.73 -14.50 -10.11
C HIS A 213 -52.82 -15.87 -10.80
#